data_AF-A0A0T1XCK6-F1
#
_entry.id   AF-A0A0T1XCK6-F1
#
_cell.length_a   1.000
_cell.length_b   1.000
_cell.length_c   1.000
_cell.angle_alpha   90.00
_cell.angle_beta   90.00
_cell.angle_gamma   90.00
#
_symmetry.space_group_name_H-M   'P 1'
#
loop_
_entity.id
_entity.type
_entity.pdbx_description
1 polymer ?
#
loop_
_entity_poly.entity_id
_entity_poly.type
_entity_poly.pdbx_seq_one_letter_code
_entity_poly.pdbx_strand_id
1 'polypeptide(L)' 'MAHATGQSMSRVVTDALRKRYEQIENQRGRASVEEILAIADRAAAHLKRPYADHSELHYGEDGLPK' A
#
# COMPACT_ATOMS: atom_id res chain seq x y z
N MET A 1 -31.66 -17.97 -7.16
CA MET A 1 -30.56 -18.09 -6.18
C MET A 1 -30.25 -16.82 -5.38
N ALA A 2 -31.14 -15.82 -5.34
CA ALA A 2 -31.19 -14.79 -4.29
C ALA A 2 -32.21 -15.17 -3.18
N HIS A 3 -33.33 -15.78 -3.60
CA HIS A 3 -34.37 -16.29 -2.69
C HIS A 3 -33.92 -17.45 -1.79
N ALA A 4 -33.01 -18.32 -2.25
CA ALA A 4 -32.58 -19.50 -1.50
C ALA A 4 -31.64 -19.17 -0.32
N THR A 5 -30.95 -18.02 -0.39
CA THR A 5 -30.01 -17.54 0.65
C THR A 5 -30.54 -16.33 1.41
N GLY A 6 -31.72 -15.79 1.05
CA GLY A 6 -32.29 -14.58 1.64
C GLY A 6 -31.53 -13.29 1.31
N GLN A 7 -30.57 -13.32 0.38
CA GLN A 7 -29.77 -12.16 0.01
C GLN A 7 -30.40 -11.41 -1.17
N SER A 8 -30.34 -10.07 -1.14
CA SER A 8 -30.78 -9.26 -2.29
C SER A 8 -29.88 -9.50 -3.51
N MET A 9 -30.44 -9.40 -4.71
CA MET A 9 -29.67 -9.57 -5.95
C MET A 9 -28.50 -8.57 -6.03
N SER A 10 -28.71 -7.33 -5.57
CA SER A 10 -27.66 -6.31 -5.50
C SER A 10 -26.51 -6.71 -4.59
N ARG A 11 -26.78 -7.36 -3.45
CA ARG A 11 -25.73 -7.86 -2.53
C ARG A 11 -24.91 -8.95 -3.19
N VAL A 12 -25.58 -9.91 -3.84
CA VAL A 12 -24.93 -11.01 -4.57
C VAL A 12 -24.01 -10.47 -5.67
N VAL A 13 -24.47 -9.48 -6.45
CA VAL A 13 -23.67 -8.85 -7.51
C VAL A 13 -22.46 -8.11 -6.94
N THR A 14 -22.65 -7.31 -5.90
CA THR A 14 -21.54 -6.57 -5.25
C THR A 14 -20.48 -7.52 -4.73
N ASP A 15 -20.87 -8.61 -4.07
CA ASP A 15 -19.92 -9.57 -3.51
C ASP A 15 -19.19 -10.35 -4.61
N ALA A 16 -19.85 -10.66 -5.74
CA ALA A 16 -19.22 -11.27 -6.89
C ALA A 16 -18.19 -10.35 -7.56
N LEU A 17 -18.54 -9.06 -7.73
CA LEU A 17 -17.64 -8.06 -8.28
C LEU A 17 -16.41 -7.84 -7.38
N ARG A 18 -16.61 -7.75 -6.06
CA ARG A 18 -15.51 -7.62 -5.09
C ARG A 18 -14.56 -8.82 -5.15
N LYS A 19 -15.08 -10.05 -5.10
CA LYS A 19 -14.27 -11.26 -5.21
C LYS A 19 -13.48 -11.33 -6.53
N ARG A 20 -14.11 -10.93 -7.64
CA ARG A 20 -13.43 -10.89 -8.94
C ARG A 20 -12.31 -9.86 -8.96
N TYR A 21 -12.53 -8.70 -8.35
CA TYR A 21 -11.50 -7.67 -8.23
C TYR A 21 -10.31 -8.15 -7.39
N GLU A 22 -10.57 -8.71 -6.20
CA GLU A 22 -9.52 -9.28 -5.33
C GLU A 22 -8.72 -10.38 -6.05
N GLN A 23 -9.38 -11.23 -6.84
CA GLN A 23 -8.71 -12.26 -7.63
C GLN A 23 -7.77 -11.66 -8.69
N ILE A 24 -8.21 -10.60 -9.38
CA ILE A 24 -7.39 -9.89 -10.38
C ILE A 24 -6.19 -9.22 -9.72
N GLU A 25 -6.39 -8.55 -8.58
CA GLU A 25 -5.31 -7.91 -7.84
C GLU A 25 -4.29 -8.91 -7.32
N ASN A 26 -4.73 -10.07 -6.82
CA ASN A 26 -3.83 -11.14 -6.40
C ASN A 26 -3.03 -11.73 -7.58
N GLN A 27 -3.62 -11.80 -8.78
CA GLN A 27 -2.93 -12.28 -9.99
C GLN A 27 -1.93 -11.27 -10.55
N ARG A 28 -2.12 -9.97 -10.30
CA ARG A 28 -1.20 -8.92 -10.76
C ARG A 28 0.18 -9.01 -10.12
N GLY A 29 0.34 -9.81 -9.07
CA GLY A 29 1.59 -9.98 -8.35
C GLY A 29 1.96 -8.70 -7.59
N ARG A 30 2.48 -8.85 -6.38
CA ARG A 30 3.20 -7.73 -5.76
C ARG A 30 4.58 -7.65 -6.40
N ALA A 31 5.14 -6.44 -6.49
CA ALA A 31 6.54 -6.28 -6.87
C ALA A 31 7.39 -7.22 -6.00
N SER A 32 8.30 -7.95 -6.63
CA SER A 32 9.27 -8.77 -5.92
C SER A 32 10.11 -7.90 -4.98
N VAL A 33 10.65 -8.51 -3.92
CA VAL A 33 11.59 -7.82 -3.01
C VAL A 33 12.77 -7.25 -3.80
N GLU A 34 13.25 -7.98 -4.81
CA GLU A 34 14.30 -7.55 -5.73
C GLU A 34 13.94 -6.25 -6.46
N GLU A 35 12.72 -6.15 -7.01
CA GLU A 35 12.25 -4.94 -7.69
C GLU A 35 12.13 -3.75 -6.74
N ILE A 36 11.67 -3.98 -5.51
CA ILE A 36 11.58 -2.95 -4.48
C ILE A 36 12.99 -2.43 -4.11
N LEU A 37 13.95 -3.34 -3.91
CA LEU A 37 15.33 -2.98 -3.62
C LEU A 37 15.98 -2.22 -4.78
N ALA A 38 15.75 -2.67 -6.02
CA ALA A 38 16.26 -1.98 -7.20
C ALA A 38 15.72 -0.54 -7.32
N ILE A 39 14.46 -0.28 -6.93
CA ILE A 39 13.92 1.08 -6.84
C ILE A 39 14.62 1.87 -5.73
N ALA A 40 14.80 1.27 -4.56
CA ALA A 40 15.45 1.92 -3.42
C ALA A 40 16.89 2.34 -3.76
N ASP A 41 17.66 1.48 -4.42
CA ASP A 41 19.03 1.80 -4.84
C ASP A 41 19.08 2.97 -5.83
N ARG A 42 18.18 2.98 -6.82
CA ARG A 42 18.06 4.11 -7.76
C ARG A 42 17.70 5.40 -7.04
N ALA A 43 16.77 5.36 -6.10
CA ALA A 43 16.39 6.54 -5.32
C ALA A 43 17.55 7.03 -4.44
N ALA A 44 18.27 6.11 -3.79
CA ALA A 44 19.39 6.42 -2.92
C ALA A 44 20.55 7.10 -3.66
N ALA A 45 20.78 6.77 -4.93
CA ALA A 45 21.81 7.40 -5.77
C ALA A 45 21.58 8.90 -6.00
N HIS A 46 20.33 9.38 -5.89
CA HIS A 46 19.99 10.79 -6.07
C HIS A 46 19.96 11.60 -4.77
N LEU A 47 20.14 10.94 -3.63
CA LEU A 47 20.05 11.56 -2.32
C LEU A 47 21.38 12.24 -1.95
N LYS A 48 21.35 13.56 -1.75
CA LYS A 48 22.54 14.33 -1.32
C LYS A 48 22.85 14.04 0.14
N ARG A 49 24.13 13.79 0.44
CA ARG A 49 24.65 13.58 1.80
C ARG A 49 25.35 14.85 2.31
N PRO A 50 25.37 15.09 3.64
CA PRO A 50 24.78 14.28 4.71
C PRO A 50 23.25 14.35 4.74
N TYR A 51 22.60 13.31 5.27
CA TYR A 51 21.15 13.34 5.51
C TYR A 51 20.86 14.30 6.66
N ALA A 52 19.77 15.06 6.56
CA ALA A 52 19.27 15.81 7.70
C ALA A 52 18.92 14.83 8.82
N ASP A 53 19.31 15.14 10.06
CA ASP A 53 18.88 14.35 11.20
C ASP A 53 17.37 14.48 11.33
N HIS A 54 16.67 13.35 11.32
CA HIS A 54 15.22 13.30 11.46
C HIS A 54 14.77 13.95 12.78
N SER A 55 15.59 13.83 13.84
CA SER A 55 15.30 14.44 15.13
C SER A 55 15.27 15.97 15.04
N GLU A 56 16.28 16.58 14.42
CA GLU A 56 16.35 18.03 14.19
C GLU A 56 15.23 18.55 13.26
N LEU A 57 14.76 17.70 12.33
CA LEU A 57 13.71 18.09 11.39
C LEU A 57 12.34 18.18 12.07
N HIS A 58 11.98 17.18 12.88
CA HIS A 58 10.63 17.01 13.40
C HIS A 58 10.44 17.42 14.86
N TYR A 59 11.52 17.52 15.64
CA TYR A 59 11.44 17.79 17.06
C TYR A 59 12.18 19.09 17.42
N GLY A 60 11.63 19.83 18.38
CA GLY A 60 12.29 20.95 19.02
C GLY A 60 13.41 20.49 19.96
N GLU A 61 14.18 21.45 20.49
CA GLU A 61 15.24 21.16 21.47
C GLU A 61 14.71 20.55 22.78
N ASP A 62 13.43 20.73 23.07
CA ASP A 62 12.70 20.12 24.19
C ASP A 62 12.25 18.68 23.90
N GLY A 63 12.51 18.17 22.69
CA GLY A 63 12.12 16.84 22.24
C GLY A 63 10.65 16.70 21.88
N LEU A 64 9.89 17.80 21.83
CA LEU A 64 8.48 17.77 21.39
C LEU A 64 8.38 17.95 19.88
N PRO A 65 7.37 17.33 19.22
CA PRO A 65 7.11 17.58 17.80
C PRO A 65 6.91 19.08 17.55
N LYS A 66 7.53 19.60 16.49
CA LYS A 66 7.27 20.97 16.01
C LYS A 66 5.83 21.14 15.50
#